data_AF-A0A538M1P1-F1
#
_entry.id   AF-A0A538M1P1-F1
#
_cell.length_a   1.000
_cell.length_b   1.000
_cell.length_c   1.000
_cell.angle_alpha   90.00
_cell.angle_beta   90.00
_cell.angle_gamma   90.00
#
_symmetry.space_group_name_H-M   'P 1'
#
loop_
_entity.id
_entity.type
_entity.pdbx_description
1 polymer ?
#
loop_
_entity_poly.entity_id
_entity_poly.type
_entity_poly.pdbx_seq_one_letter_code
_entity_poly.pdbx_strand_id
1 'polypeptide(L)'
;MGRLPLVDPDDPGADPGAAELLRAMRAATGRDFGVLQAVANHPEALQAFAAFLSVAYANNTLSPGQRELAYLGASVANDCHY
;
A
#
# COMPACT_ATOMS: atom_id res chain seq x y z
N MET A 1 12.41 3.25 -9.29
CA MET A 1 13.36 2.82 -8.23
C MET A 1 13.23 3.80 -7.07
N GLY A 2 12.85 3.34 -5.87
CA GLY A 2 12.56 4.21 -4.72
C GLY A 2 13.81 4.86 -4.13
N ARG A 3 13.67 6.09 -3.60
CA ARG A 3 14.76 6.79 -2.87
C ARG A 3 14.80 6.44 -1.38
N LEU A 4 13.70 5.89 -0.87
CA LEU A 4 13.56 5.44 0.51
C LEU A 4 13.91 3.96 0.61
N PRO A 5 14.49 3.50 1.74
CA PRO A 5 14.58 2.08 2.04
C PRO A 5 13.19 1.43 1.98
N LEU A 6 13.11 0.21 1.46
CA LEU A 6 11.87 -0.57 1.49
C LEU A 6 11.97 -1.56 2.64
N VAL A 7 10.96 -1.57 3.51
CA VAL A 7 10.88 -2.54 4.61
C VAL A 7 10.55 -3.91 4.03
N ASP A 8 11.41 -4.88 4.30
CA ASP A 8 11.13 -6.30 4.08
C ASP A 8 10.42 -6.84 5.33
N PRO A 9 9.18 -7.35 5.24
CA PRO A 9 8.48 -7.89 6.39
C PRO A 9 9.08 -9.19 6.93
N ASP A 10 10.01 -9.83 6.22
CA ASP A 10 10.72 -11.03 6.68
C ASP A 10 12.07 -10.69 7.36
N ASP A 11 12.47 -9.41 7.39
CA ASP A 11 13.64 -8.94 8.13
C ASP A 11 13.39 -9.03 9.65
N PRO A 12 14.25 -9.70 10.44
CA PRO A 12 14.11 -9.78 11.89
C PRO A 12 14.18 -8.42 12.61
N GLY A 13 14.74 -7.39 11.98
CA GLY A 13 14.81 -6.03 12.51
C GLY A 13 13.62 -5.14 12.15
N ALA A 14 12.65 -5.62 11.35
CA ALA A 14 11.47 -4.86 11.00
C ALA A 14 10.57 -4.61 12.22
N ASP A 15 9.90 -3.45 12.24
CA ASP A 15 8.87 -3.20 13.25
C ASP A 15 7.80 -4.31 13.21
N PRO A 16 7.46 -4.95 14.34
CA PRO A 16 6.54 -6.10 14.33
C PRO A 16 5.16 -5.78 13.76
N GLY A 17 4.62 -4.60 14.05
CA GLY A 17 3.30 -4.20 13.58
C GLY A 17 3.29 -3.91 12.08
N ALA A 18 4.33 -3.23 11.59
CA ALA A 18 4.50 -3.00 10.15
C ALA A 18 4.70 -4.32 9.38
N ALA A 19 5.55 -5.22 9.90
CA ALA A 19 5.80 -6.53 9.31
C ALA A 19 4.53 -7.38 9.24
N GLU A 20 3.75 -7.45 10.32
CA GLU A 20 2.48 -8.17 10.36
C GLU A 20 1.51 -7.65 9.29
N LEU A 21 1.32 -6.33 9.20
CA LEU A 21 0.41 -5.71 8.24
C LEU A 21 0.87 -5.95 6.79
N LEU A 22 2.16 -5.85 6.52
CA LEU A 22 2.72 -6.15 5.19
C LEU A 22 2.52 -7.63 4.81
N ARG A 23 2.76 -8.58 5.72
CA ARG A 23 2.50 -10.01 5.45
C ARG A 23 1.01 -10.28 5.23
N ALA A 24 0.13 -9.63 5.97
CA ALA A 24 -1.31 -9.76 5.78
C ALA A 24 -1.73 -9.29 4.36
N MET A 25 -1.17 -8.15 3.90
CA MET A 25 -1.39 -7.65 2.54
C MET A 25 -0.83 -8.58 1.47
N ARG A 26 0.37 -9.14 1.70
CA ARG A 26 0.98 -10.17 0.83
C ARG A 26 0.09 -11.40 0.73
N ALA A 27 -0.43 -11.89 1.86
CA ALA A 27 -1.33 -13.05 1.89
C ALA A 27 -2.64 -12.79 1.14
N ALA A 28 -3.19 -11.58 1.23
CA ALA A 28 -4.45 -11.20 0.57
C ALA A 28 -4.31 -11.02 -0.96
N THR A 29 -3.13 -10.62 -1.43
CA THR A 29 -2.93 -10.20 -2.84
C THR A 29 -1.93 -11.05 -3.62
N GLY A 30 -1.16 -11.91 -2.94
CA GLY A 30 -0.10 -12.72 -3.52
C GLY A 30 1.18 -11.96 -3.86
N ARG A 31 1.32 -10.68 -3.46
CA ARG A 31 2.47 -9.82 -3.83
C ARG A 31 2.76 -8.76 -2.79
N ASP A 32 4.00 -8.29 -2.77
CA ASP A 32 4.39 -7.09 -2.04
C ASP A 32 4.21 -5.84 -2.92
N PHE A 33 3.77 -4.75 -2.30
CA PHE A 33 3.66 -3.45 -2.95
C PHE A 33 4.70 -2.52 -2.36
N GLY A 34 5.66 -2.08 -3.19
CA GLY A 34 6.74 -1.23 -2.69
C GLY A 34 6.26 0.12 -2.12
N VAL A 35 5.08 0.63 -2.49
CA VAL A 35 4.48 1.79 -1.81
C VAL A 35 4.18 1.49 -0.33
N LEU A 36 3.65 0.29 -0.02
CA LEU A 36 3.41 -0.12 1.36
C LEU A 36 4.73 -0.35 2.10
N GLN A 37 5.70 -0.99 1.46
CA GLN A 37 7.03 -1.20 2.04
C GLN A 37 7.79 0.11 2.30
N ALA A 38 7.56 1.13 1.46
CA ALA A 38 8.15 2.46 1.67
C ALA A 38 7.47 3.19 2.84
N VAL A 39 6.13 3.15 2.93
CA VAL A 39 5.40 3.78 4.04
C VAL A 39 5.69 3.08 5.37
N ALA A 40 5.99 1.78 5.35
CA ALA A 40 6.32 0.97 6.53
C ALA A 40 7.55 1.44 7.31
N ASN A 41 8.38 2.33 6.76
CA ASN A 41 9.40 3.04 7.56
C ASN A 41 8.79 3.85 8.72
N HIS A 42 7.48 4.14 8.66
CA HIS A 42 6.71 4.77 9.70
C HIS A 42 5.46 3.91 10.00
N PRO A 43 5.50 3.01 11.00
CA PRO A 43 4.42 2.04 11.27
C PRO A 43 3.03 2.68 11.45
N GLU A 44 2.95 3.79 12.18
CA GLU A 44 1.70 4.54 12.37
C GLU A 44 1.13 5.08 11.04
N ALA A 45 2.01 5.54 10.15
CA ALA A 45 1.60 6.02 8.83
C ALA A 45 1.11 4.85 7.95
N LEU A 46 1.76 3.68 8.03
CA LEU A 46 1.31 2.48 7.32
C LEU A 46 -0.08 2.05 7.78
N GLN A 47 -0.33 2.05 9.09
CA GLN A 47 -1.63 1.71 9.64
C GLN A 47 -2.72 2.69 9.18
N ALA A 48 -2.45 4.00 9.24
CA ALA A 48 -3.37 5.02 8.75
C ALA A 48 -3.62 4.90 7.25
N PHE A 49 -2.58 4.62 6.46
CA PHE A 49 -2.68 4.46 5.02
C PHE A 49 -3.49 3.22 4.64
N ALA A 50 -3.29 2.09 5.32
CA ALA A 50 -4.08 0.88 5.13
C ALA A 50 -5.57 1.10 5.47
N ALA A 51 -5.86 1.81 6.56
CA ALA A 51 -7.23 2.19 6.91
C ALA A 51 -7.86 3.08 5.84
N PHE A 52 -7.12 4.08 5.33
CA PHE A 52 -7.56 4.93 4.24
C PHE A 52 -7.86 4.13 2.96
N LEU A 53 -6.96 3.24 2.54
CA LEU A 53 -7.18 2.38 1.37
C LEU A 53 -8.40 1.48 1.56
N SER A 54 -8.58 0.89 2.75
CA SER A 54 -9.74 0.06 3.04
C SER A 54 -11.05 0.82 2.84
N VAL A 55 -11.16 2.04 3.36
CA VAL A 55 -12.40 2.84 3.29
C VAL A 55 -12.58 3.49 1.92
N ALA A 56 -11.55 4.18 1.41
CA ALA A 56 -11.66 4.99 0.20
C ALA A 56 -11.60 4.15 -1.08
N TYR A 57 -10.89 3.02 -1.07
CA TYR A 57 -10.63 2.21 -2.25
C TYR A 57 -11.38 0.87 -2.24
N ALA A 58 -11.27 0.10 -1.15
CA ALA A 58 -11.81 -1.25 -1.10
C ALA A 58 -13.32 -1.28 -0.86
N ASN A 59 -13.77 -0.57 0.18
CA ASN A 59 -15.15 -0.61 0.71
C ASN A 59 -15.93 0.65 0.31
N ASN A 60 -15.95 0.97 -0.97
CA ASN A 60 -16.69 2.11 -1.52
C ASN A 60 -17.86 1.66 -2.42
N THR A 61 -18.63 2.62 -2.93
CA THR A 61 -19.81 2.37 -3.78
C THR A 61 -19.47 2.16 -5.25
N LEU A 62 -18.20 2.26 -5.65
CA LEU A 62 -17.77 2.09 -7.03
C LEU A 62 -17.58 0.61 -7.33
N SER A 63 -17.90 0.20 -8.56
CA SER A 63 -17.50 -1.12 -9.02
C SER A 63 -15.97 -1.24 -9.08
N PRO A 64 -15.40 -2.46 -9.06
CA PRO A 64 -13.96 -2.64 -9.19
C PRO A 64 -13.37 -1.93 -10.42
N GLY A 65 -14.04 -1.99 -11.58
CA GLY A 65 -13.57 -1.29 -12.78
C GLY A 65 -13.62 0.24 -12.65
N GLN A 66 -14.63 0.79 -11.98
CA GLN A 66 -14.76 2.25 -11.79
C GLN A 66 -13.67 2.81 -10.88
N ARG A 67 -13.36 2.14 -9.76
CA ARG A 67 -12.30 2.62 -8.86
C ARG A 67 -10.92 2.55 -9.50
N GLU A 68 -10.64 1.51 -10.29
CA GLU A 68 -9.38 1.38 -11.03
C GLU A 68 -9.28 2.46 -12.11
N LEU A 69 -10.37 2.73 -12.85
CA LEU A 69 -10.39 3.78 -13.87
C LEU A 69 -10.16 5.18 -13.25
N ALA A 70 -10.77 5.46 -12.10
CA ALA A 70 -10.56 6.73 -11.39
C ALA A 70 -9.11 6.85 -10.89
N TYR A 71 -8.56 5.79 -10.30
CA TYR A 71 -7.18 5.74 -9.83
C TYR A 71 -6.17 5.92 -10.97
N LEU A 72 -6.37 5.20 -12.08
CA LEU A 72 -5.53 5.30 -13.28
C LEU A 72 -5.62 6.70 -13.90
N GLY A 73 -6.83 7.25 -14.03
CA GLY A 73 -7.03 8.59 -14.56
C GLY A 73 -6.31 9.66 -13.73
N ALA A 74 -6.42 9.58 -12.40
CA ALA A 74 -5.69 10.46 -11.50
C ALA A 74 -4.17 10.29 -11.61
N SER A 75 -3.68 9.05 -11.77
CA SER A 75 -2.26 8.76 -11.88
C SER A 75 -1.67 9.33 -13.18
N VAL A 76 -2.37 9.15 -14.31
CA VAL A 76 -1.98 9.72 -15.62
C VAL A 76 -2.00 11.24 -15.57
N ALA A 77 -3.05 11.85 -15.00
CA ALA A 77 -3.15 13.31 -14.90
C ALA A 77 -2.06 13.96 -14.04
N ASN A 78 -1.40 13.18 -13.17
CA ASN A 78 -0.32 13.64 -12.29
C ASN A 78 1.06 13.09 -12.67
N ASP A 79 1.21 12.50 -13.85
CA ASP A 79 2.46 11.86 -14.29
C ASP A 79 3.04 10.90 -13.22
N CYS A 80 2.18 10.15 -12.53
CA CYS A 80 2.57 9.23 -11.47
C CYS A 80 2.97 7.86 -12.06
N HIS A 81 4.28 7.66 -12.26
CA HIS A 81 4.85 6.55 -13.03
C HIS A 81 5.22 5.28 -12.25
N TYR A 82 4.88 5.21 -10.96
CA TYR A 82 5.37 4.17 -10.03
C TYR A 82 5.52 2.77 -10.64
#